data_AF-A0A445FR59-F1
#
_entry.id   AF-A0A445FR59-F1
#
_cell.length_a   1.000
_cell.length_b   1.000
_cell.length_c   1.000
_cell.angle_alpha   90.00
_cell.angle_beta   90.00
_cell.angle_gamma   90.00
#
_symmetry.space_group_name_H-M   'P 1'
#
loop_
_entity.id
_entity.type
_entity.pdbx_description
1 polymer ?
#
loop_
_entity_poly.entity_id
_entity_poly.type
_entity_poly.pdbx_seq_one_letter_code
_entity_poly.pdbx_strand_id
1 'polypeptide(L)'
;SVGVGSIAALAATVVVMLLNLPVASLQEKFQGKIMEFKDKRMKATSEILNSIRILKLQAWEMKFLSKIIQLRKTEETWLKKFLVGTAIVRFLFYNAPTFIAVDTFGACALIGIPLESGKVLSALATFRILQMPIYSFPDTISMIAQTKVSLERIASFLRLDEWKTDVVEKLPQGSSDKAIELVDGNFSWDLSSPYPTLKNVNLTVFHGMRVAVCGNVGSGKSSLLSCIIGEVPKISGTLKICGTKAYVSESPWIQSGKIEDNILFGKEMDREKYDEVLEACSLTKDLEVLPFGDQTTIGEKGINLSGGQKQRVQIARALYQDSDIYMFDDPFSALDAHTGSHLFKVMREGRITQSGKYNDILRSGTDFMELVDDIVKPKGQLVQEEEREKGRVGFNVYWKYITTAYGGALVPIILLSTILTVAFQIASNYWMILATPMSATAEPDIGSFKPMVVYVALSIGSSIFTFAKAFLVVIAGYKTTTVIFNKMHLCIFRAPISYFDATPSGRILNRSASINAAILFCISKGVGTISRLDILSTLTFASCLVFLISFPNSMTDPGIARLAVTYGLNLKTHHSQR
;
A
#
# COMPACT_ATOMS: atom_id res chain seq x y z
N SER A 1 -50.29 -11.04 13.96
CA SER A 1 -48.86 -11.09 14.33
C SER A 1 -48.38 -12.53 14.17
N VAL A 2 -47.17 -12.76 13.64
CA VAL A 2 -46.59 -14.12 13.47
C VAL A 2 -46.04 -14.63 14.82
N GLY A 3 -46.78 -14.42 15.92
CA GLY A 3 -46.28 -14.37 17.30
C GLY A 3 -45.31 -15.50 17.66
N VAL A 4 -45.76 -16.76 17.58
CA VAL A 4 -44.93 -17.92 17.91
C VAL A 4 -43.89 -18.24 16.82
N GLY A 5 -44.22 -18.00 15.55
CA GLY A 5 -43.28 -18.17 14.44
C GLY A 5 -42.07 -17.23 14.52
N SER A 6 -42.20 -16.07 15.16
CA SER A 6 -41.07 -15.16 15.39
C SER A 6 -40.00 -15.74 16.32
N ILE A 7 -40.39 -16.63 17.26
CA ILE A 7 -39.46 -17.33 18.15
C ILE A 7 -38.68 -18.38 17.36
N ALA A 8 -39.34 -19.11 16.46
CA ALA A 8 -38.69 -20.03 15.53
C ALA A 8 -37.70 -19.28 14.62
N ALA A 9 -38.13 -18.15 14.05
CA ALA A 9 -37.27 -17.29 13.24
C ALA A 9 -36.01 -16.83 13.99
N LEU A 10 -36.15 -16.44 15.26
CA LEU A 10 -35.05 -16.03 16.12
C LEU A 10 -34.11 -17.20 16.43
N ALA A 11 -34.64 -18.37 16.75
CA ALA A 11 -33.85 -19.58 16.96
C ALA A 11 -33.06 -19.97 15.70
N ALA A 12 -33.71 -20.01 14.53
CA ALA A 12 -33.06 -20.27 13.25
C ALA A 12 -31.96 -19.24 12.93
N THR A 13 -32.20 -17.97 13.25
CA THR A 13 -31.21 -16.89 13.08
C THR A 13 -29.98 -17.10 13.99
N VAL A 14 -30.18 -17.48 15.25
CA VAL A 14 -29.10 -17.81 16.18
C VAL A 14 -28.29 -19.01 15.69
N VAL A 15 -28.96 -20.06 15.19
CA VAL A 15 -28.29 -21.23 14.61
C VAL A 15 -27.42 -20.84 13.42
N VAL A 16 -27.94 -20.03 12.49
CA VAL A 16 -27.17 -19.52 11.34
C VAL A 16 -25.96 -18.70 11.81
N MET A 17 -26.12 -17.86 12.83
CA MET A 17 -25.03 -17.07 13.39
C MET A 17 -23.93 -17.97 13.99
N LEU A 18 -24.31 -18.97 14.79
CA LEU A 18 -23.38 -19.92 15.42
C LEU A 18 -22.61 -20.75 14.38
N LEU A 19 -23.25 -21.15 13.29
CA LEU A 19 -22.60 -21.88 12.19
C LEU A 19 -21.54 -21.05 11.45
N ASN A 20 -21.67 -19.71 11.44
CA ASN A 20 -20.70 -18.82 10.79
C ASN A 20 -19.45 -18.52 11.64
N LEU A 21 -19.55 -18.59 12.97
CA LEU A 21 -18.43 -18.33 13.90
C LEU A 21 -17.15 -19.12 13.60
N PRO A 22 -17.18 -20.46 13.41
CA PRO A 22 -15.95 -21.21 13.13
C PRO A 22 -15.31 -20.78 11.80
N VAL A 23 -16.12 -20.48 10.78
CA VAL A 23 -15.64 -20.05 9.47
C VAL A 23 -14.98 -18.67 9.56
N ALA A 24 -15.58 -17.73 10.31
CA ALA A 24 -15.00 -16.41 10.57
C ALA A 24 -13.64 -16.52 11.30
N SER A 25 -13.55 -17.36 12.33
CA SER A 25 -12.28 -17.59 13.06
C SER A 25 -11.18 -18.18 12.16
N LEU A 26 -11.57 -19.04 11.21
CA LEU A 26 -10.64 -19.64 10.25
C LEU A 26 -10.18 -18.61 9.21
N GLN A 27 -11.06 -17.71 8.78
CA GLN A 27 -10.71 -16.59 7.89
C GLN A 27 -9.71 -15.64 8.55
N GLU A 28 -9.88 -15.32 9.83
CA GLU A 28 -8.93 -14.50 10.58
C GLU A 28 -7.53 -15.14 10.62
N LYS A 29 -7.47 -16.44 10.93
CA LYS A 29 -6.21 -17.21 10.88
C LYS A 29 -5.56 -17.19 9.50
N PHE A 30 -6.35 -17.34 8.44
CA PHE A 30 -5.84 -17.27 7.07
C PHE A 30 -5.36 -15.86 6.70
N GLN A 31 -6.08 -14.82 7.12
CA GLN A 31 -5.67 -13.42 6.92
C GLN A 31 -4.34 -13.13 7.61
N GLY A 32 -4.15 -13.59 8.85
CA GLY A 32 -2.88 -13.47 9.56
C GLY A 32 -1.72 -14.12 8.80
N LYS A 33 -1.92 -15.34 8.29
CA LYS A 33 -0.91 -16.04 7.46
C LYS A 33 -0.62 -15.31 6.14
N ILE A 34 -1.65 -14.77 5.48
CA ILE A 34 -1.47 -13.96 4.26
C ILE A 34 -0.59 -12.75 4.56
N MET A 35 -0.84 -12.04 5.66
CA MET A 35 -0.05 -10.87 6.05
C MET A 35 1.41 -11.24 6.33
N GLU A 36 1.65 -12.32 7.07
CA GLU A 36 3.00 -12.82 7.37
C GLU A 36 3.83 -13.08 6.09
N PHE A 37 3.24 -13.80 5.11
CA PHE A 37 3.94 -14.09 3.85
C PHE A 37 4.04 -12.88 2.92
N LYS A 38 3.05 -11.97 2.96
CA LYS A 38 3.09 -10.71 2.23
C LYS A 38 4.22 -9.82 2.72
N ASP A 39 4.43 -9.71 4.03
CA ASP A 39 5.50 -8.91 4.63
C ASP A 39 6.88 -9.47 4.24
N LYS A 40 7.06 -10.81 4.31
CA LYS A 40 8.29 -11.48 3.84
C LYS A 40 8.57 -11.19 2.37
N ARG A 41 7.56 -11.26 1.50
CA ARG A 41 7.69 -10.93 0.07
C ARG A 41 8.04 -9.47 -0.14
N MET A 42 7.38 -8.56 0.56
CA MET A 42 7.58 -7.11 0.42
C MET A 42 9.00 -6.71 0.83
N LYS A 43 9.49 -7.24 1.95
CA LYS A 43 10.87 -7.05 2.41
C LYS A 43 11.87 -7.53 1.36
N ALA A 44 11.70 -8.75 0.84
CA ALA A 44 12.57 -9.29 -0.21
C ALA A 44 12.53 -8.44 -1.50
N THR A 45 11.34 -7.96 -1.91
CA THR A 45 11.23 -7.08 -3.08
C THR A 45 11.93 -5.74 -2.85
N SER A 46 11.84 -5.16 -1.65
CA SER A 46 12.53 -3.90 -1.31
C SER A 46 14.05 -4.04 -1.33
N GLU A 47 14.58 -5.09 -0.71
CA GLU A 47 16.02 -5.39 -0.74
C GLU A 47 16.54 -5.56 -2.18
N ILE A 48 15.81 -6.31 -3.02
CA ILE A 48 16.17 -6.53 -4.42
C ILE A 48 16.17 -5.22 -5.23
N LEU A 49 15.15 -4.37 -5.05
CA LEU A 49 15.08 -3.08 -5.76
C LEU A 49 16.21 -2.14 -5.32
N ASN A 50 16.56 -2.12 -4.03
CA ASN A 50 17.68 -1.32 -3.52
C ASN A 50 19.03 -1.78 -4.07
N SER A 51 19.17 -3.07 -4.41
CA SER A 51 20.39 -3.66 -4.98
C SER A 51 20.29 -3.94 -6.48
N ILE A 52 19.33 -3.33 -7.20
CA ILE A 52 19.04 -3.69 -8.59
C ILE A 52 20.25 -3.50 -9.51
N ARG A 53 21.03 -2.44 -9.32
CA ARG A 53 22.21 -2.13 -10.15
C ARG A 53 23.25 -3.26 -10.10
N ILE A 54 23.54 -3.77 -8.90
CA ILE A 54 24.48 -4.89 -8.69
C ILE A 54 23.92 -6.17 -9.33
N LEU A 55 22.62 -6.43 -9.15
CA LEU A 55 21.96 -7.60 -9.72
C LEU A 55 21.97 -7.62 -11.25
N LYS A 56 21.81 -6.45 -11.89
CA LYS A 56 21.93 -6.30 -13.34
C LYS A 56 23.36 -6.57 -13.81
N LEU A 57 24.35 -5.98 -13.14
CA LEU A 57 25.77 -6.17 -13.46
C LEU A 57 26.21 -7.64 -13.39
N GLN A 58 25.66 -8.40 -12.44
CA GLN A 58 25.97 -9.83 -12.27
C GLN A 58 25.01 -10.77 -13.04
N ALA A 59 24.05 -10.23 -13.80
CA ALA A 59 23.00 -10.99 -14.47
C ALA A 59 22.18 -11.93 -13.55
N TRP A 60 22.02 -11.57 -12.26
CA TRP A 60 21.31 -12.37 -11.26
C TRP A 60 19.79 -12.11 -11.20
N GLU A 61 19.30 -11.20 -12.04
CA GLU A 61 17.90 -10.76 -12.11
C GLU A 61 16.91 -11.92 -12.09
N MET A 62 17.08 -12.92 -12.95
CA MET A 62 16.13 -14.04 -13.09
C MET A 62 16.14 -14.98 -11.88
N LYS A 63 17.29 -15.12 -11.19
CA LYS A 63 17.41 -15.93 -9.97
C LYS A 63 16.63 -15.29 -8.82
N PHE A 64 16.74 -13.97 -8.67
CA PHE A 64 16.00 -13.23 -7.64
C PHE A 64 14.52 -13.07 -7.98
N LEU A 65 14.18 -12.93 -9.26
CA LEU A 65 12.78 -12.98 -9.72
C LEU A 65 12.12 -14.32 -9.35
N SER A 66 12.82 -15.44 -9.57
CA SER A 66 12.33 -16.77 -9.17
C SER A 66 12.04 -16.86 -7.66
N LYS A 67 12.92 -16.28 -6.83
CA LYS A 67 12.72 -16.20 -5.37
C LYS A 67 11.46 -15.40 -5.00
N ILE A 68 11.21 -14.26 -5.66
CA ILE A 68 9.96 -13.49 -5.45
C ILE A 68 8.73 -14.31 -5.86
N ILE A 69 8.79 -15.00 -7.00
CA ILE A 69 7.69 -15.84 -7.49
C ILE A 69 7.42 -17.01 -6.53
N GLN A 70 8.45 -17.60 -5.91
CA GLN A 70 8.29 -18.66 -4.91
C GLN A 70 7.60 -18.16 -3.64
N LEU A 71 7.99 -16.98 -3.14
CA LEU A 71 7.30 -16.33 -2.02
C LEU A 71 5.84 -16.04 -2.38
N ARG A 72 5.59 -15.59 -3.62
CA ARG A 72 4.25 -15.35 -4.13
C ARG A 72 3.39 -16.62 -4.18
N LYS A 73 3.92 -17.76 -4.63
CA LYS A 73 3.18 -19.04 -4.64
C LYS A 73 2.72 -19.48 -3.25
N THR A 74 3.54 -19.21 -2.24
CA THR A 74 3.21 -19.53 -0.84
C THR A 74 2.08 -18.62 -0.34
N GLU A 75 2.20 -17.31 -0.59
CA GLU A 75 1.15 -16.31 -0.31
C GLU A 75 -0.18 -16.68 -1.01
N GLU A 76 -0.10 -17.07 -2.28
CA GLU A 76 -1.23 -17.48 -3.13
C GLU A 76 -1.98 -18.70 -2.59
N THR A 77 -1.27 -19.65 -1.98
CA THR A 77 -1.90 -20.84 -1.39
C THR A 77 -2.79 -20.47 -0.21
N TRP A 78 -2.32 -19.57 0.66
CA TRP A 78 -3.12 -19.06 1.78
C TRP A 78 -4.25 -18.16 1.31
N LEU A 79 -3.99 -17.33 0.29
CA LEU A 79 -5.00 -16.51 -0.33
C LEU A 79 -6.14 -17.35 -0.93
N LYS A 80 -5.82 -18.45 -1.65
CA LYS A 80 -6.83 -19.38 -2.17
C LYS A 80 -7.71 -19.96 -1.06
N LYS A 81 -7.11 -20.38 0.07
CA LYS A 81 -7.87 -20.89 1.23
C LYS A 81 -8.81 -19.83 1.82
N PHE A 82 -8.31 -18.60 1.99
CA PHE A 82 -9.12 -17.46 2.44
C PHE A 82 -10.29 -17.18 1.51
N LEU A 83 -10.03 -17.10 0.20
CA LEU A 83 -11.04 -16.81 -0.81
C LEU A 83 -12.13 -17.88 -0.90
N VAL A 84 -11.75 -19.16 -0.80
CA VAL A 84 -12.73 -20.27 -0.71
C VAL A 84 -13.56 -20.15 0.56
N GLY A 85 -12.94 -19.82 1.69
CA GLY A 85 -13.67 -19.51 2.94
C GLY A 85 -14.68 -18.38 2.75
N THR A 86 -14.30 -17.29 2.08
CA THR A 86 -15.21 -16.18 1.74
C THR A 86 -16.36 -16.61 0.83
N ALA A 87 -16.13 -17.51 -0.13
CA ALA A 87 -17.19 -18.05 -0.97
C ALA A 87 -18.20 -18.88 -0.14
N ILE A 88 -17.72 -19.66 0.84
CA ILE A 88 -18.56 -20.44 1.75
C ILE A 88 -19.40 -19.52 2.64
N VAL A 89 -18.80 -18.50 3.27
CA VAL A 89 -19.56 -17.52 4.09
C VAL A 89 -20.63 -16.82 3.26
N ARG A 90 -20.31 -16.43 2.03
CA ARG A 90 -21.27 -15.82 1.10
C ARG A 90 -22.41 -16.74 0.71
N PHE A 91 -22.11 -18.03 0.53
CA PHE A 91 -23.13 -19.02 0.26
C PHE A 91 -24.05 -19.20 1.47
N LEU A 92 -23.50 -19.28 2.67
CA LEU A 92 -24.31 -19.34 3.90
C LEU A 92 -25.16 -18.08 4.07
N PHE A 93 -24.61 -16.90 3.78
CA PHE A 93 -25.33 -15.62 3.77
C PHE A 93 -26.55 -15.63 2.87
N TYR A 94 -26.37 -16.00 1.61
CA TYR A 94 -27.43 -15.93 0.62
C TYR A 94 -28.57 -16.95 0.89
N ASN A 95 -28.27 -18.05 1.59
CA ASN A 95 -29.23 -19.10 1.92
C ASN A 95 -29.91 -18.96 3.28
N ALA A 96 -29.37 -18.11 4.16
CA ALA A 96 -29.97 -17.82 5.45
C ALA A 96 -31.45 -17.40 5.40
N PRO A 97 -31.93 -16.53 4.46
CA PRO A 97 -33.33 -16.09 4.49
C PRO A 97 -34.28 -17.21 4.13
N THR A 98 -33.88 -18.06 3.19
CA THR A 98 -34.65 -19.25 2.83
C THR A 98 -34.74 -20.21 4.00
N PHE A 99 -33.63 -20.46 4.70
CA PHE A 99 -33.61 -21.34 5.87
C PHE A 99 -34.51 -20.82 7.00
N ILE A 100 -34.38 -19.53 7.34
CA ILE A 100 -35.22 -18.87 8.36
C ILE A 100 -36.70 -18.88 7.94
N ALA A 101 -36.99 -18.65 6.65
CA ALA A 101 -38.36 -18.68 6.13
C ALA A 101 -38.98 -20.09 6.21
N VAL A 102 -38.22 -21.14 5.88
CA VAL A 102 -38.66 -22.53 6.00
C VAL A 102 -38.95 -22.87 7.46
N ASP A 103 -38.06 -22.54 8.38
CA ASP A 103 -38.28 -22.80 9.80
C ASP A 103 -39.50 -22.05 10.34
N THR A 104 -39.61 -20.76 10.03
CA THR A 104 -40.71 -19.90 10.48
C THR A 104 -42.06 -20.34 9.93
N PHE A 105 -42.17 -20.53 8.61
CA PHE A 105 -43.44 -20.88 7.98
C PHE A 105 -43.83 -22.35 8.25
N GLY A 106 -42.84 -23.24 8.37
CA GLY A 106 -43.06 -24.62 8.79
C GLY A 106 -43.62 -24.70 10.21
N ALA A 107 -43.03 -23.96 11.16
CA ALA A 107 -43.55 -23.87 12.52
C ALA A 107 -44.96 -23.26 12.55
N CYS A 108 -45.22 -22.20 11.77
CA CYS A 108 -46.56 -21.61 11.67
C CYS A 108 -47.60 -22.60 11.10
N ALA A 109 -47.22 -23.40 10.11
CA ALA A 109 -48.08 -24.43 9.52
C ALA A 109 -48.40 -25.55 10.52
N LEU A 110 -47.40 -26.00 11.30
CA LEU A 110 -47.59 -27.03 12.35
C LEU A 110 -48.49 -26.55 13.50
N ILE A 111 -48.43 -25.26 13.85
CA ILE A 111 -49.25 -24.64 14.90
C ILE A 111 -50.66 -24.26 14.39
N GLY A 112 -50.91 -24.37 13.08
CA GLY A 112 -52.20 -24.04 12.48
C GLY A 112 -52.46 -22.53 12.34
N ILE A 113 -51.42 -21.70 12.30
CA ILE A 113 -51.54 -20.25 12.09
C ILE A 113 -51.80 -19.97 10.59
N PRO A 114 -52.87 -19.26 10.21
CA PRO A 114 -53.15 -18.98 8.81
C PRO A 114 -52.06 -18.09 8.18
N LEU A 115 -51.42 -18.63 7.14
CA LEU A 115 -50.37 -17.97 6.37
C LEU A 115 -50.98 -17.10 5.25
N GLU A 116 -51.27 -15.85 5.57
CA GLU A 116 -51.66 -14.86 4.57
C GLU A 116 -50.46 -14.35 3.76
N SER A 117 -50.65 -14.15 2.45
CA SER A 117 -49.63 -13.64 1.52
C SER A 117 -48.92 -12.36 2.02
N GLY A 118 -49.67 -11.42 2.61
CA GLY A 118 -49.08 -10.18 3.15
C GLY A 118 -48.15 -10.39 4.35
N LYS A 119 -48.46 -11.36 5.23
CA LYS A 119 -47.62 -11.71 6.39
C LYS A 119 -46.34 -12.41 5.94
N VAL A 120 -46.43 -13.29 4.94
CA VAL A 120 -45.29 -14.02 4.35
C VAL A 120 -44.31 -13.05 3.68
N LEU A 121 -44.81 -12.10 2.87
CA LEU A 121 -43.97 -11.11 2.19
C LEU A 121 -43.28 -10.15 3.15
N SER A 122 -44.00 -9.67 4.17
CA SER A 122 -43.44 -8.82 5.22
C SER A 122 -42.34 -9.53 6.02
N ALA A 123 -42.57 -10.81 6.38
CA ALA A 123 -41.57 -11.63 7.07
C ALA A 123 -40.32 -11.87 6.21
N LEU A 124 -40.47 -12.26 4.94
CA LEU A 124 -39.36 -12.46 4.01
C LEU A 124 -38.52 -11.19 3.80
N ALA A 125 -39.17 -10.02 3.67
CA ALA A 125 -38.47 -8.74 3.58
C ALA A 125 -37.69 -8.43 4.87
N THR A 126 -38.31 -8.67 6.03
CA THR A 126 -37.68 -8.45 7.34
C THR A 126 -36.45 -9.35 7.53
N PHE A 127 -36.53 -10.63 7.15
CA PHE A 127 -35.39 -11.56 7.25
C PHE A 127 -34.21 -11.12 6.37
N ARG A 128 -34.47 -10.61 5.17
CA ARG A 128 -33.40 -10.08 4.30
C ARG A 128 -32.74 -8.83 4.88
N ILE A 129 -33.51 -7.94 5.49
CA ILE A 129 -32.97 -6.72 6.12
C ILE A 129 -32.08 -7.08 7.32
N LEU A 130 -32.51 -8.03 8.16
CA LEU A 130 -31.81 -8.40 9.39
C LEU A 130 -30.45 -9.08 9.14
N GLN A 131 -30.25 -9.66 7.95
CA GLN A 131 -29.01 -10.38 7.62
C GLN A 131 -27.80 -9.49 7.49
N MET A 132 -27.94 -8.30 6.91
CA MET A 132 -26.80 -7.41 6.69
C MET A 132 -26.07 -7.09 8.00
N PRO A 133 -26.76 -6.66 9.08
CA PRO A 133 -26.14 -6.49 10.40
C PRO A 133 -25.54 -7.78 11.00
N ILE A 134 -26.22 -8.91 10.87
CA ILE A 134 -25.76 -10.19 11.47
C ILE A 134 -24.41 -10.61 10.89
N TYR A 135 -24.22 -10.41 9.59
CA TYR A 135 -23.00 -10.85 8.90
C TYR A 135 -21.89 -9.79 8.90
N SER A 136 -22.20 -8.51 9.06
CA SER A 136 -21.16 -7.48 9.25
C SER A 136 -20.59 -7.46 10.67
N PHE A 137 -21.27 -8.08 11.63
CA PHE A 137 -20.86 -8.09 13.03
C PHE A 137 -19.51 -8.81 13.28
N PRO A 138 -19.25 -10.02 12.74
CA PRO A 138 -17.94 -10.67 12.87
C PRO A 138 -16.80 -9.87 12.23
N ASP A 139 -17.04 -9.22 11.09
CA ASP A 139 -16.06 -8.35 10.44
C ASP A 139 -15.71 -7.16 11.33
N THR A 140 -16.69 -6.61 12.04
CA THR A 140 -16.49 -5.52 13.00
C THR A 140 -15.64 -5.98 14.20
N ILE A 141 -15.90 -7.16 14.74
CA ILE A 141 -15.06 -7.76 15.81
C ILE A 141 -13.62 -7.96 15.32
N SER A 142 -13.46 -8.50 14.11
CA SER A 142 -12.15 -8.71 13.49
C SER A 142 -11.40 -7.39 13.27
N MET A 143 -12.11 -6.34 12.87
CA MET A 143 -11.56 -4.99 12.70
C MET A 143 -11.07 -4.42 14.04
N ILE A 144 -11.82 -4.62 15.12
CA ILE A 144 -11.41 -4.20 16.47
C ILE A 144 -10.14 -4.96 16.90
N ALA A 145 -10.08 -6.28 16.68
CA ALA A 145 -8.90 -7.09 16.99
C ALA A 145 -7.66 -6.63 16.20
N GLN A 146 -7.81 -6.38 14.89
CA GLN A 146 -6.73 -5.88 14.02
C GLN A 146 -6.27 -4.47 14.42
N THR A 147 -7.22 -3.61 14.79
CA THR A 147 -6.93 -2.27 15.32
C THR A 147 -6.10 -2.37 16.60
N LYS A 148 -6.45 -3.28 17.51
CA LYS A 148 -5.70 -3.50 18.76
C LYS A 148 -4.25 -3.90 18.49
N VAL A 149 -4.00 -4.89 17.62
CA VAL A 149 -2.62 -5.33 17.28
C VAL A 149 -1.83 -4.21 16.61
N SER A 150 -2.47 -3.43 15.73
CA SER A 150 -1.82 -2.29 15.08
C SER A 150 -1.47 -1.19 16.08
N LEU A 151 -2.37 -0.91 17.04
CA LEU A 151 -2.14 0.02 18.12
C LEU A 151 -1.02 -0.42 19.04
N GLU A 152 -0.93 -1.72 19.37
CA GLU A 152 0.19 -2.28 20.15
C GLU A 152 1.53 -2.08 19.45
N ARG A 153 1.60 -2.30 18.13
CA ARG A 153 2.83 -2.04 17.35
C ARG A 153 3.21 -0.57 17.37
N ILE A 154 2.27 0.33 17.13
CA ILE A 154 2.50 1.79 17.18
C ILE A 154 2.94 2.19 18.59
N ALA A 155 2.27 1.73 19.63
CA ALA A 155 2.61 1.99 21.01
C ALA A 155 4.01 1.44 21.37
N SER A 156 4.37 0.25 20.89
CA SER A 156 5.71 -0.31 21.11
C SER A 156 6.81 0.52 20.44
N PHE A 157 6.53 1.05 19.23
CA PHE A 157 7.44 1.94 18.51
C PHE A 157 7.59 3.30 19.21
N LEU A 158 6.49 3.88 19.66
CA LEU A 158 6.47 5.15 20.40
C LEU A 158 7.07 5.05 21.80
N ARG A 159 7.25 3.84 22.34
CA ARG A 159 7.90 3.57 23.63
C ARG A 159 9.38 3.21 23.52
N LEU A 160 9.93 3.19 22.31
CA LEU A 160 11.38 3.01 22.15
C LEU A 160 12.10 4.14 22.88
N ASP A 161 13.25 3.82 23.49
CA ASP A 161 14.03 4.79 24.25
C ASP A 161 14.41 5.99 23.36
N GLU A 162 14.04 7.18 23.81
CA GLU A 162 14.43 8.41 23.14
C GLU A 162 15.91 8.74 23.39
N TRP A 163 16.51 9.44 22.45
CA TRP A 163 17.92 9.81 22.53
C TRP A 163 18.15 10.82 23.65
N LYS A 164 19.04 10.50 24.60
CA LYS A 164 19.33 11.40 25.72
C LYS A 164 20.11 12.63 25.25
N THR A 165 19.67 13.81 25.67
CA THR A 165 20.24 15.11 25.27
C THR A 165 21.51 15.49 26.05
N ASP A 166 21.90 14.68 27.05
CA ASP A 166 23.01 14.91 27.97
C ASP A 166 24.38 14.37 27.48
N VAL A 167 24.42 13.78 26.28
CA VAL A 167 25.67 13.25 25.69
C VAL A 167 26.69 14.37 25.45
N VAL A 168 26.21 15.56 25.04
CA VAL A 168 27.02 16.73 24.70
C VAL A 168 26.60 17.94 25.53
N GLU A 169 27.50 18.46 26.36
CA GLU A 169 27.32 19.76 27.01
C GLU A 169 27.52 20.88 25.97
N LYS A 170 26.44 21.58 25.63
CA LYS A 170 26.50 22.75 24.75
C LYS A 170 26.82 23.99 25.57
N LEU A 171 27.96 24.61 25.28
CA LEU A 171 28.37 25.89 25.84
C LEU A 171 27.84 27.03 24.95
N PRO A 172 27.39 28.16 25.54
CA PRO A 172 26.96 29.32 24.78
C PRO A 172 28.12 29.90 23.96
N GLN A 173 27.81 30.46 22.79
CA GLN A 173 28.83 30.99 21.87
C GLN A 173 29.65 32.09 22.56
N GLY A 174 30.97 32.01 22.47
CA GLY A 174 31.91 32.96 23.09
C GLY A 174 32.19 32.73 24.58
N SER A 175 31.63 31.68 25.21
CA SER A 175 31.87 31.38 26.63
C SER A 175 33.18 30.62 26.90
N SER A 176 33.79 30.02 25.88
CA SER A 176 35.07 29.33 25.97
C SER A 176 35.89 29.56 24.71
N ASP A 177 37.21 29.55 24.87
CA ASP A 177 38.21 29.49 23.80
C ASP A 177 38.28 28.10 23.13
N LYS A 178 37.81 27.06 23.82
CA LYS A 178 37.73 25.68 23.34
C LYS A 178 36.43 25.45 22.56
N ALA A 179 36.57 25.09 21.28
CA ALA A 179 35.47 24.68 20.43
C ALA A 179 34.97 23.27 20.77
N ILE A 180 35.90 22.35 21.05
CA ILE A 180 35.61 20.96 21.44
C ILE A 180 36.53 20.59 22.61
N GLU A 181 35.95 20.10 23.69
CA GLU A 181 36.69 19.54 24.82
C GLU A 181 36.10 18.17 25.18
N LEU A 182 36.92 17.14 25.05
CA LEU A 182 36.61 15.77 25.41
C LEU A 182 37.60 15.28 26.46
N VAL A 183 37.10 14.90 27.63
CA VAL A 183 37.90 14.44 28.77
C VAL A 183 37.43 13.05 29.20
N ASP A 184 38.36 12.11 29.24
CA ASP A 184 38.17 10.70 29.63
C ASP A 184 36.93 10.04 29.00
N GLY A 185 36.75 10.32 27.70
CA GLY A 185 35.60 9.89 26.93
C GLY A 185 35.62 8.38 26.64
N ASN A 186 34.61 7.67 27.14
CA ASN A 186 34.33 6.28 26.79
C ASN A 186 32.98 6.19 26.08
N PHE A 187 32.96 5.68 24.85
CA PHE A 187 31.76 5.65 24.00
C PHE A 187 31.56 4.27 23.37
N SER A 188 30.29 3.88 23.19
CA SER A 188 29.93 2.62 22.54
C SER A 188 28.58 2.73 21.84
N TRP A 189 28.49 2.19 20.62
CA TRP A 189 27.21 2.01 19.91
C TRP A 189 26.27 1.03 20.60
N ASP A 190 26.86 0.06 21.32
CA ASP A 190 26.14 -0.93 22.10
C ASP A 190 26.55 -0.78 23.58
N LEU A 191 25.61 -0.30 24.40
CA LEU A 191 25.81 -0.13 25.84
C LEU A 191 25.90 -1.47 26.59
N SER A 192 25.45 -2.57 25.98
CA SER A 192 25.57 -3.91 26.54
C SER A 192 26.94 -4.55 26.25
N SER A 193 27.69 -4.03 25.28
CA SER A 193 29.03 -4.51 24.97
C SER A 193 30.00 -4.14 26.10
N PRO A 194 30.77 -5.11 26.64
CA PRO A 194 31.80 -4.83 27.63
C PRO A 194 33.02 -4.10 27.04
N TYR A 195 33.12 -4.04 25.70
CA TYR A 195 34.21 -3.38 24.99
C TYR A 195 33.72 -2.07 24.36
N PRO A 196 34.03 -0.91 24.96
CA PRO A 196 33.73 0.38 24.34
C PRO A 196 34.40 0.50 22.97
N THR A 197 33.69 1.10 22.01
CA THR A 197 34.21 1.40 20.67
C THR A 197 35.36 2.39 20.74
N LEU A 198 35.23 3.42 21.58
CA LEU A 198 36.28 4.40 21.86
C LEU A 198 36.58 4.41 23.35
N LYS A 199 37.87 4.31 23.71
CA LYS A 199 38.32 4.20 25.10
C LYS A 199 39.26 5.33 25.48
N ASN A 200 39.02 5.96 26.63
CA ASN A 200 39.85 7.00 27.24
C ASN A 200 40.30 8.07 26.25
N VAL A 201 39.37 8.55 25.43
CA VAL A 201 39.67 9.59 24.44
C VAL A 201 39.74 10.93 25.13
N ASN A 202 40.86 11.61 24.95
CA ASN A 202 41.11 12.97 25.43
C ASN A 202 41.47 13.84 24.23
N LEU A 203 40.68 14.89 23.98
CA LEU A 203 40.84 15.78 22.84
C LEU A 203 40.46 17.21 23.22
N THR A 204 41.27 18.18 22.84
CA THR A 204 40.95 19.61 22.99
C THR A 204 41.22 20.33 21.69
N VAL A 205 40.23 21.02 21.17
CA VAL A 205 40.29 21.80 19.92
C VAL A 205 39.85 23.22 20.21
N PHE A 206 40.70 24.19 19.89
CA PHE A 206 40.42 25.62 20.06
C PHE A 206 39.78 26.21 18.80
N HIS A 207 39.04 27.31 18.96
CA HIS A 207 38.49 28.03 17.80
C HIS A 207 39.59 28.44 16.80
N GLY A 208 39.31 28.27 15.51
CA GLY A 208 40.26 28.56 14.43
C GLY A 208 41.31 27.46 14.18
N MET A 209 41.34 26.39 14.98
CA MET A 209 42.22 25.25 14.72
C MET A 209 41.78 24.44 13.50
N ARG A 210 42.78 23.91 12.79
CA ARG A 210 42.60 22.95 11.69
C ARG A 210 43.20 21.64 12.15
N VAL A 211 42.36 20.65 12.38
CA VAL A 211 42.75 19.37 12.98
C VAL A 211 42.55 18.25 11.95
N ALA A 212 43.56 17.40 11.80
CA ALA A 212 43.48 16.19 11.00
C ALA A 212 43.52 14.95 11.91
N VAL A 213 42.63 13.99 11.66
CA VAL A 213 42.59 12.71 12.39
C VAL A 213 43.04 11.60 11.45
N CYS A 214 44.19 10.99 11.75
CA CYS A 214 44.79 9.94 10.96
C CYS A 214 44.78 8.61 11.70
N GLY A 215 44.64 7.50 10.98
CA GLY A 215 44.68 6.16 11.56
C GLY A 215 44.20 5.08 10.59
N ASN A 216 44.48 3.81 10.92
CA ASN A 216 44.15 2.65 10.08
C ASN A 216 42.64 2.54 9.79
N VAL A 217 42.27 1.80 8.75
CA VAL A 217 40.86 1.47 8.47
C VAL A 217 40.26 0.73 9.68
N GLY A 218 39.07 1.13 10.12
CA GLY A 218 38.41 0.53 11.29
C GLY A 218 38.93 0.99 12.66
N SER A 219 39.83 1.97 12.74
CA SER A 219 40.35 2.51 14.01
C SER A 219 39.35 3.39 14.81
N GLY A 220 38.14 3.62 14.29
CA GLY A 220 37.10 4.39 14.97
C GLY A 220 37.06 5.90 14.63
N LYS A 221 37.73 6.36 13.57
CA LYS A 221 37.73 7.77 13.14
C LYS A 221 36.33 8.36 12.93
N SER A 222 35.50 7.69 12.13
CA SER A 222 34.11 8.10 11.88
C SER A 222 33.26 8.01 13.16
N SER A 223 33.55 7.03 14.03
CA SER A 223 32.92 6.94 15.36
C SER A 223 33.30 8.12 16.26
N LEU A 224 34.54 8.62 16.20
CA LEU A 224 34.97 9.82 16.95
C LEU A 224 34.17 11.05 16.51
N LEU A 225 33.99 11.25 15.20
CA LEU A 225 33.14 12.33 14.68
C LEU A 225 31.68 12.16 15.12
N SER A 226 31.14 10.95 15.04
CA SER A 226 29.78 10.63 15.50
C SER A 226 29.60 10.92 17.00
N CYS A 227 30.63 10.70 17.83
CA CYS A 227 30.61 11.08 19.24
C CYS A 227 30.52 12.60 19.43
N ILE A 228 31.30 13.38 18.66
CA ILE A 228 31.28 14.85 18.70
C ILE A 228 29.93 15.40 18.21
N ILE A 229 29.28 14.74 17.24
CA ILE A 229 27.91 15.11 16.82
C ILE A 229 26.91 14.86 17.96
N GLY A 230 27.12 13.78 18.74
CA GLY A 230 26.24 13.33 19.81
C GLY A 230 25.41 12.09 19.42
N GLU A 231 25.79 11.38 18.36
CA GLU A 231 25.10 10.18 17.86
C GLU A 231 25.56 8.87 18.52
N VAL A 232 26.65 8.89 19.28
CA VAL A 232 27.14 7.71 20.01
C VAL A 232 26.91 7.89 21.51
N PRO A 233 26.24 6.95 22.19
CA PRO A 233 26.07 6.99 23.64
C PRO A 233 27.39 7.08 24.39
N LYS A 234 27.42 7.97 25.39
CA LYS A 234 28.54 8.13 26.31
C LYS A 234 28.37 7.18 27.51
N ILE A 235 29.39 6.39 27.81
CA ILE A 235 29.47 5.55 29.01
C ILE A 235 30.03 6.38 30.17
N SER A 236 31.13 7.09 29.93
CA SER A 236 31.77 7.98 30.91
C SER A 236 32.53 9.12 30.23
N GLY A 237 32.93 10.12 31.00
CA GLY A 237 33.68 11.28 30.53
C GLY A 237 32.80 12.50 30.27
N THR A 238 33.43 13.57 29.79
CA THR A 238 32.76 14.85 29.54
C THR A 238 33.08 15.32 28.12
N LEU A 239 32.05 15.66 27.35
CA LEU A 239 32.15 16.21 26.01
C LEU A 239 31.44 17.57 25.98
N LYS A 240 32.22 18.64 25.83
CA LYS A 240 31.73 20.01 25.73
C LYS A 240 31.97 20.55 24.34
N ILE A 241 30.98 21.26 23.82
CA ILE A 241 31.04 21.89 22.49
C ILE A 241 30.56 23.34 22.59
N CYS A 242 31.36 24.26 22.05
CA CYS A 242 31.04 25.68 21.95
C CYS A 242 30.84 26.04 20.46
N GLY A 243 29.60 26.33 20.06
CA GLY A 243 29.25 26.74 18.69
C GLY A 243 28.40 25.75 17.89
N THR A 244 28.07 26.16 16.67
CA THR A 244 27.28 25.42 15.67
C THR A 244 28.15 24.44 14.88
N LYS A 245 27.53 23.37 14.36
CA LYS A 245 28.23 22.23 13.73
C LYS A 245 27.74 21.98 12.31
N ALA A 246 28.66 21.83 11.37
CA ALA A 246 28.40 21.29 10.04
C ALA A 246 29.11 19.93 9.89
N TYR A 247 28.39 18.92 9.41
CA TYR A 247 28.93 17.57 9.21
C TYR A 247 28.81 17.12 7.75
N VAL A 248 29.91 16.61 7.22
CA VAL A 248 30.02 15.97 5.91
C VAL A 248 30.39 14.51 6.14
N SER A 249 29.46 13.61 5.81
CA SER A 249 29.61 12.16 6.00
C SER A 249 30.42 11.49 4.89
N GLU A 250 31.04 10.36 5.20
CA GLU A 250 31.79 9.53 4.24
C GLU A 250 30.91 9.07 3.07
N SER A 251 29.68 8.65 3.37
CA SER A 251 28.66 8.32 2.37
C SER A 251 27.77 9.55 2.12
N PRO A 252 27.81 10.18 0.93
CA PRO A 252 27.05 11.39 0.68
C PRO A 252 25.54 11.16 0.72
N TRP A 253 24.83 12.03 1.44
CA TRP A 253 23.36 12.03 1.49
C TRP A 253 22.77 13.27 0.82
N ILE A 254 22.04 13.04 -0.27
CA ILE A 254 21.34 14.05 -1.08
C ILE A 254 19.83 13.81 -0.97
N GLN A 255 19.10 14.85 -0.60
CA GLN A 255 17.65 14.84 -0.50
C GLN A 255 17.03 14.86 -1.91
N SER A 256 15.90 14.16 -2.07
CA SER A 256 15.13 14.26 -3.31
C SER A 256 14.57 15.68 -3.44
N GLY A 257 14.95 16.41 -4.50
CA GLY A 257 14.64 17.83 -4.66
C GLY A 257 15.60 18.52 -5.63
N LYS A 258 15.57 19.85 -5.71
CA LYS A 258 16.53 20.61 -6.53
C LYS A 258 17.92 20.59 -5.89
N ILE A 259 18.96 20.80 -6.69
CA ILE A 259 20.33 20.93 -6.16
C ILE A 259 20.42 22.20 -5.31
N GLU A 260 19.79 23.29 -5.76
CA GLU A 260 19.66 24.54 -5.00
C GLU A 260 19.12 24.29 -3.58
N ASP A 261 17.94 23.65 -3.46
CA ASP A 261 17.33 23.33 -2.16
C ASP A 261 18.24 22.44 -1.29
N ASN A 262 19.00 21.55 -1.92
CA ASN A 262 19.95 20.69 -1.23
C ASN A 262 21.14 21.47 -0.66
N ILE A 263 21.62 22.51 -1.34
CA ILE A 263 22.73 23.35 -0.88
C ILE A 263 22.24 24.34 0.17
N LEU A 264 21.12 25.02 -0.08
CA LEU A 264 20.50 25.96 0.86
C LEU A 264 20.09 25.28 2.17
N PHE A 265 19.54 24.06 2.07
CA PHE A 265 19.16 23.21 3.20
C PHE A 265 18.35 23.95 4.27
N GLY A 266 17.33 24.70 3.83
CA GLY A 266 16.41 25.46 4.66
C GLY A 266 16.84 26.89 4.99
N LYS A 267 18.02 27.35 4.58
CA LYS A 267 18.41 28.78 4.62
C LYS A 267 17.86 29.54 3.42
N GLU A 268 17.70 30.86 3.60
CA GLU A 268 17.33 31.77 2.51
C GLU A 268 18.48 31.91 1.50
N MET A 269 18.12 32.21 0.26
CA MET A 269 19.08 32.38 -0.84
C MET A 269 19.79 33.73 -0.77
N ASP A 270 21.04 33.71 -0.33
CA ASP A 270 22.06 34.71 -0.62
C ASP A 270 22.82 34.32 -1.90
N ARG A 271 22.62 35.10 -2.96
CA ARG A 271 23.21 34.83 -4.30
C ARG A 271 24.72 34.94 -4.32
N GLU A 272 25.29 35.98 -3.68
CA GLU A 272 26.73 36.21 -3.71
C GLU A 272 27.45 35.05 -3.01
N LYS A 273 27.00 34.70 -1.79
CA LYS A 273 27.53 33.57 -1.04
C LYS A 273 27.31 32.23 -1.73
N TYR A 274 26.18 32.05 -2.41
CA TYR A 274 25.88 30.81 -3.12
C TYR A 274 26.82 30.60 -4.30
N ASP A 275 27.02 31.62 -5.14
CA ASP A 275 27.92 31.56 -6.29
C ASP A 275 29.38 31.35 -5.84
N GLU A 276 29.78 32.04 -4.78
CA GLU A 276 31.05 31.85 -4.08
C GLU A 276 31.29 30.40 -3.63
N VAL A 277 30.29 29.78 -3.00
CA VAL A 277 30.36 28.38 -2.54
C VAL A 277 30.41 27.41 -3.72
N LEU A 278 29.66 27.68 -4.80
CA LEU A 278 29.67 26.86 -6.00
C LEU A 278 31.04 26.88 -6.69
N GLU A 279 31.66 28.06 -6.81
CA GLU A 279 33.01 28.21 -7.37
C GLU A 279 34.05 27.51 -6.48
N ALA A 280 34.00 27.75 -5.17
CA ALA A 280 34.89 27.13 -4.18
C ALA A 280 34.82 25.61 -4.23
N CYS A 281 33.62 25.05 -4.43
CA CYS A 281 33.41 23.62 -4.55
C CYS A 281 33.70 23.07 -5.95
N SER A 282 34.04 23.90 -6.93
CA SER A 282 34.20 23.52 -8.34
C SER A 282 32.95 22.83 -8.92
N LEU A 283 31.76 23.28 -8.51
CA LEU A 283 30.47 22.75 -8.98
C LEU A 283 29.96 23.44 -10.25
N THR A 284 30.46 24.61 -10.61
CA THR A 284 29.97 25.41 -11.76
C THR A 284 29.92 24.59 -13.05
N LYS A 285 31.02 23.91 -13.39
CA LYS A 285 31.10 23.05 -14.59
C LYS A 285 30.21 21.82 -14.50
N ASP A 286 29.99 21.26 -13.31
CA ASP A 286 29.06 20.14 -13.14
C ASP A 286 27.62 20.57 -13.42
N LEU A 287 27.24 21.76 -12.95
CA LEU A 287 25.90 22.31 -13.12
C LEU A 287 25.64 22.70 -14.58
N GLU A 288 26.62 23.23 -15.30
CA GLU A 288 26.49 23.57 -16.73
C GLU A 288 26.12 22.35 -17.60
N VAL A 289 26.59 21.15 -17.23
CA VAL A 289 26.27 19.90 -17.94
C VAL A 289 24.86 19.40 -17.63
N LEU A 290 24.24 19.86 -16.54
CA LEU A 290 22.90 19.43 -16.15
C LEU A 290 21.82 20.14 -16.98
N PRO A 291 20.69 19.46 -17.31
CA PRO A 291 19.67 20.01 -18.20
C PRO A 291 19.07 21.36 -17.75
N PHE A 292 19.03 21.61 -16.44
CA PHE A 292 18.49 22.82 -15.82
C PHE A 292 19.44 23.42 -14.77
N GLY A 293 20.75 23.17 -14.88
CA GLY A 293 21.69 23.67 -13.87
C GLY A 293 21.38 23.16 -12.46
N ASP A 294 21.42 24.06 -11.49
CA ASP A 294 21.10 23.82 -10.09
C ASP A 294 19.59 23.64 -9.80
N GLN A 295 18.72 24.05 -10.72
CA GLN A 295 17.28 23.81 -10.67
C GLN A 295 16.91 22.36 -11.04
N THR A 296 17.89 21.56 -11.49
CA THR A 296 17.68 20.15 -11.84
C THR A 296 17.21 19.36 -10.62
N THR A 297 16.05 18.70 -10.74
CA THR A 297 15.55 17.81 -9.69
C THR A 297 16.36 16.52 -9.66
N ILE A 298 16.98 16.26 -8.52
CA ILE A 298 17.74 15.06 -8.24
C ILE A 298 16.86 14.04 -7.51
N GLY A 299 16.91 12.79 -7.96
CA GLY A 299 16.15 11.69 -7.38
C GLY A 299 16.72 11.16 -6.07
N GLU A 300 16.01 10.19 -5.48
CA GLU A 300 16.36 9.57 -4.20
C GLU A 300 17.83 9.11 -4.18
N LYS A 301 18.58 9.48 -3.12
CA LYS A 301 20.03 9.21 -2.94
C LYS A 301 20.94 9.79 -4.03
N GLY A 302 20.49 10.80 -4.76
CA GLY A 302 21.34 11.47 -5.72
C GLY A 302 21.64 10.66 -6.98
N ILE A 303 20.78 9.73 -7.40
CA ILE A 303 21.16 8.68 -8.37
C ILE A 303 21.76 9.20 -9.70
N ASN A 304 21.43 10.44 -10.08
CA ASN A 304 21.87 11.09 -11.31
C ASN A 304 23.23 11.81 -11.19
N LEU A 305 23.81 11.90 -9.99
CA LEU A 305 25.11 12.53 -9.75
C LEU A 305 26.20 11.47 -9.60
N SER A 306 27.41 11.79 -10.08
CA SER A 306 28.60 10.99 -9.81
C SER A 306 28.95 11.00 -8.31
N GLY A 307 29.78 10.04 -7.85
CA GLY A 307 30.22 10.01 -6.44
C GLY A 307 30.87 11.32 -6.00
N GLY A 308 31.81 11.84 -6.81
CA GLY A 308 32.46 13.11 -6.56
C GLY A 308 31.51 14.31 -6.59
N GLN A 309 30.54 14.34 -7.51
CA GLN A 309 29.50 15.38 -7.54
C GLN A 309 28.66 15.40 -6.26
N LYS A 310 28.23 14.23 -5.78
CA LYS A 310 27.47 14.15 -4.52
C LYS A 310 28.30 14.67 -3.35
N GLN A 311 29.57 14.31 -3.30
CA GLN A 311 30.48 14.75 -2.23
C GLN A 311 30.67 16.27 -2.27
N ARG A 312 30.87 16.85 -3.45
CA ARG A 312 30.95 18.31 -3.64
C ARG A 312 29.68 19.04 -3.25
N VAL A 313 28.50 18.54 -3.61
CA VAL A 313 27.21 19.12 -3.20
C VAL A 313 27.04 19.09 -1.67
N GLN A 314 27.49 18.02 -1.01
CA GLN A 314 27.45 17.94 0.45
C GLN A 314 28.42 18.91 1.13
N ILE A 315 29.61 19.09 0.56
CA ILE A 315 30.58 20.10 1.04
C ILE A 315 30.01 21.51 0.84
N ALA A 316 29.42 21.79 -0.33
CA ALA A 316 28.77 23.07 -0.62
C ALA A 316 27.65 23.36 0.40
N ARG A 317 26.81 22.36 0.70
CA ARG A 317 25.79 22.46 1.76
C ARG A 317 26.41 22.85 3.11
N ALA A 318 27.50 22.19 3.51
CA ALA A 318 28.16 22.49 4.77
C ALA A 318 28.72 23.93 4.80
N LEU A 319 29.43 24.35 3.75
CA LEU A 319 30.01 25.69 3.65
C LEU A 319 28.94 26.80 3.62
N TYR A 320 27.84 26.57 2.91
CA TYR A 320 26.73 27.53 2.85
C TYR A 320 26.09 27.76 4.22
N GLN A 321 26.02 26.69 5.03
CA GLN A 321 25.48 26.75 6.39
C GLN A 321 26.33 27.58 7.36
N ASP A 322 27.60 27.87 7.06
CA ASP A 322 28.42 28.83 7.80
C ASP A 322 28.40 28.60 9.32
N SER A 323 28.88 27.41 9.70
CA SER A 323 28.92 26.93 11.08
C SER A 323 30.27 27.22 11.75
N ASP A 324 30.30 27.24 13.09
CA ASP A 324 31.54 27.47 13.86
C ASP A 324 32.51 26.29 13.76
N ILE A 325 31.98 25.07 13.65
CA ILE A 325 32.75 23.81 13.66
C ILE A 325 32.38 22.99 12.42
N TYR A 326 33.38 22.70 11.59
CA TYR A 326 33.24 21.82 10.43
C TYR A 326 33.87 20.46 10.70
N MET A 327 33.11 19.40 10.44
CA MET A 327 33.55 18.01 10.56
C MET A 327 33.41 17.32 9.22
N PHE A 328 34.53 16.88 8.65
CA PHE A 328 34.57 16.17 7.38
C PHE A 328 35.05 14.73 7.59
N ASP A 329 34.21 13.77 7.24
CA ASP A 329 34.50 12.35 7.29
C ASP A 329 34.89 11.87 5.88
N ASP A 330 36.19 11.75 5.65
CA ASP A 330 36.80 11.37 4.36
C ASP A 330 36.22 12.09 3.12
N PRO A 331 36.26 13.44 3.07
CA PRO A 331 35.58 14.25 2.05
C PRO A 331 36.23 14.19 0.66
N PHE A 332 37.36 13.49 0.50
CA PHE A 332 38.14 13.46 -0.74
C PHE A 332 38.16 12.10 -1.44
N SER A 333 37.57 11.07 -0.82
CA SER A 333 37.66 9.67 -1.30
C SER A 333 37.09 9.42 -2.69
N ALA A 334 36.05 10.16 -3.11
CA ALA A 334 35.43 10.01 -4.42
C ALA A 334 35.85 11.11 -5.43
N LEU A 335 36.86 11.92 -5.08
CA LEU A 335 37.34 13.04 -5.90
C LEU A 335 38.65 12.68 -6.61
N ASP A 336 38.80 13.18 -7.83
CA ASP A 336 40.09 13.13 -8.52
C ASP A 336 41.14 14.02 -7.82
N ALA A 337 42.41 13.73 -8.04
CA ALA A 337 43.51 14.41 -7.35
C ALA A 337 43.53 15.93 -7.57
N HIS A 338 43.11 16.40 -8.75
CA HIS A 338 43.10 17.83 -9.08
C HIS A 338 41.97 18.54 -8.31
N THR A 339 40.74 18.04 -8.43
CA THR A 339 39.57 18.55 -7.69
C THR A 339 39.78 18.47 -6.18
N GLY A 340 40.31 17.35 -5.68
CA GLY A 340 40.62 17.16 -4.27
C GLY A 340 41.65 18.16 -3.75
N SER A 341 42.71 18.43 -4.52
CA SER A 341 43.73 19.42 -4.15
C SER A 341 43.17 20.85 -4.10
N HIS A 342 42.28 21.20 -5.04
CA HIS A 342 41.60 22.49 -5.05
C HIS A 342 40.72 22.66 -3.81
N LEU A 343 39.85 21.69 -3.53
CA LEU A 343 38.98 21.70 -2.36
C LEU A 343 39.76 21.70 -1.05
N PHE A 344 40.85 20.94 -0.97
CA PHE A 344 41.73 20.96 0.20
C PHE A 344 42.31 22.36 0.45
N LYS A 345 42.72 23.07 -0.62
CA LYS A 345 43.20 24.46 -0.51
C LYS A 345 42.10 25.40 0.00
N VAL A 346 40.89 25.31 -0.55
CA VAL A 346 39.71 26.07 -0.11
C VAL A 346 39.43 25.84 1.37
N MET A 347 39.34 24.57 1.80
CA MET A 347 39.11 24.20 3.19
C MET A 347 40.24 24.67 4.12
N ARG A 348 41.50 24.58 3.65
CA ARG A 348 42.66 25.00 4.42
C ARG A 348 42.73 26.51 4.55
N GLU A 349 42.39 27.30 3.54
CA GLU A 349 42.61 28.75 3.61
C GLU A 349 41.48 29.48 4.35
N GLY A 350 40.33 28.83 4.56
CA GLY A 350 39.21 29.39 5.34
C GLY A 350 38.68 30.70 4.77
N ARG A 351 39.01 30.95 3.50
CA ARG A 351 38.66 32.11 2.69
C ARG A 351 38.48 31.57 1.29
N ILE A 352 37.48 32.08 0.60
CA ILE A 352 37.46 32.06 -0.86
C ILE A 352 38.54 33.07 -1.26
N THR A 353 39.79 32.61 -1.27
CA THR A 353 40.92 33.41 -1.71
C THR A 353 40.73 33.65 -3.20
N GLN A 354 40.42 34.90 -3.54
CA GLN A 354 40.36 35.45 -4.89
C GLN A 354 41.09 34.61 -5.94
N SER A 355 40.33 34.25 -6.97
CA SER A 355 40.80 33.84 -8.29
C SER A 355 41.99 34.69 -8.75
N GLY A 356 43.14 34.05 -8.94
CA GLY A 356 44.38 34.68 -9.38
C GLY A 356 45.05 33.90 -10.51
N LYS A 357 44.94 34.46 -11.73
CA LYS A 357 45.67 34.21 -13.00
C LYS A 357 45.94 32.75 -13.43
N TYR A 358 44.86 32.09 -13.85
CA TYR A 358 44.58 31.50 -15.18
C TYR A 358 45.70 31.08 -16.17
N ASN A 359 46.90 31.66 -16.20
CA ASN A 359 47.82 31.50 -17.34
C ASN A 359 48.85 30.36 -17.25
N ASP A 360 49.04 29.72 -16.09
CA ASP A 360 50.13 28.75 -15.92
C ASP A 360 49.68 27.26 -15.90
N ILE A 361 48.37 26.99 -15.96
CA ILE A 361 47.83 25.60 -15.97
C ILE A 361 47.37 25.18 -17.38
N LEU A 362 47.40 26.09 -18.35
CA LEU A 362 46.96 25.88 -19.74
C LEU A 362 48.01 25.18 -20.65
N ARG A 363 49.03 24.53 -20.08
CA ARG A 363 50.04 23.79 -20.87
C ARG A 363 50.15 22.32 -20.48
N SER A 364 49.01 21.61 -20.41
CA SER A 364 48.96 20.18 -20.69
C SER A 364 47.50 19.70 -20.72
N GLY A 365 47.03 19.23 -21.88
CA GLY A 365 45.80 18.44 -21.96
C GLY A 365 44.66 19.04 -22.79
N THR A 366 44.93 19.48 -24.01
CA THR A 366 43.95 19.34 -25.10
C THR A 366 43.72 17.84 -25.37
N ASP A 367 42.50 17.49 -25.82
CA ASP A 367 42.05 16.18 -26.35
C ASP A 367 41.01 15.40 -25.53
N PHE A 368 40.00 16.06 -24.94
CA PHE A 368 38.81 15.34 -24.45
C PHE A 368 37.45 16.01 -24.71
N MET A 369 37.39 17.15 -25.41
CA MET A 369 36.14 17.88 -25.68
C MET A 369 35.58 17.71 -27.09
N GLU A 370 36.26 17.02 -28.00
CA GLU A 370 35.80 16.85 -29.39
C GLU A 370 34.93 15.59 -29.62
N LEU A 371 34.47 14.93 -28.55
CA LEU A 371 33.72 13.67 -28.61
C LEU A 371 32.35 13.71 -27.90
N VAL A 372 31.91 14.88 -27.42
CA VAL A 372 30.67 15.02 -26.62
C VAL A 372 29.56 15.79 -27.35
N ASP A 373 29.82 16.34 -28.54
CA ASP A 373 28.89 17.29 -29.19
C ASP A 373 27.74 16.67 -30.00
N ASP A 374 27.52 15.35 -29.95
CA ASP A 374 26.51 14.67 -30.81
C ASP A 374 25.38 13.95 -30.08
N ILE A 375 25.06 14.29 -28.82
CA ILE A 375 23.87 13.77 -28.14
C ILE A 375 23.07 14.90 -27.47
N VAL A 376 22.47 15.77 -28.30
CA VAL A 376 21.32 16.58 -27.89
C VAL A 376 20.11 15.63 -27.73
N LYS A 377 19.98 15.03 -26.54
CA LYS A 377 18.72 14.40 -26.12
C LYS A 377 17.78 15.49 -25.58
N PRO A 378 16.47 15.41 -25.88
CA PRO A 378 15.51 16.40 -25.42
C PRO A 378 15.47 16.48 -23.88
N LYS A 379 15.48 17.72 -23.39
CA LYS A 379 15.54 18.11 -21.98
C LYS A 379 14.28 17.64 -21.24
N GLY A 380 14.43 16.75 -20.27
CA GLY A 380 13.36 16.27 -19.40
C GLY A 380 13.83 16.18 -17.95
N GLN A 381 12.91 16.36 -17.00
CA GLN A 381 13.15 16.15 -15.57
C GLN A 381 13.59 14.69 -15.34
N LEU A 382 14.71 14.48 -14.63
CA LEU A 382 15.35 13.16 -14.51
C LEU A 382 14.50 12.17 -13.70
N VAL A 383 13.71 12.67 -12.76
CA VAL A 383 12.64 11.92 -12.08
C VAL A 383 11.31 12.41 -12.61
N GLN A 384 10.56 11.54 -13.27
CA GLN A 384 9.22 11.88 -13.74
C GLN A 384 8.25 11.89 -12.55
N GLU A 385 7.46 12.95 -12.41
CA GLU A 385 6.30 12.93 -11.51
C GLU A 385 5.22 12.00 -12.07
N GLU A 386 4.51 11.30 -11.18
CA GLU A 386 3.46 10.39 -11.60
C GLU A 386 2.21 11.20 -11.98
N GLU A 387 2.01 11.42 -13.28
CA GLU A 387 0.74 11.94 -13.77
C GLU A 387 -0.36 10.91 -13.55
N ARG A 388 -1.31 11.23 -12.66
CA ARG A 388 -2.54 10.46 -12.52
C ARG A 388 -3.47 10.86 -13.65
N GLU A 389 -3.80 9.91 -14.53
CA GLU A 389 -4.91 10.11 -15.48
C GLU A 389 -6.19 10.44 -14.70
N LYS A 390 -6.68 11.68 -14.84
CA LYS A 390 -7.94 12.14 -14.25
C LYS A 390 -9.04 11.89 -15.28
N GLY A 391 -9.97 11.00 -14.97
CA GLY A 391 -11.08 10.69 -15.87
C GLY A 391 -11.76 9.36 -15.59
N ARG A 392 -12.69 8.98 -16.47
CA ARG A 392 -13.35 7.67 -16.43
C ARG A 392 -12.43 6.62 -17.02
N VAL A 393 -12.24 5.51 -16.31
CA VAL A 393 -11.48 4.36 -16.81
C VAL A 393 -12.11 3.84 -18.10
N GLY A 394 -11.33 3.77 -19.18
CA GLY A 394 -11.78 3.27 -20.48
C GLY A 394 -12.22 1.81 -20.43
N PHE A 395 -13.26 1.45 -21.22
CA PHE A 395 -13.79 0.09 -21.29
C PHE A 395 -12.72 -0.96 -21.66
N ASN A 396 -11.73 -0.57 -22.46
CA ASN A 396 -10.61 -1.42 -22.86
C ASN A 396 -9.84 -1.98 -21.65
N VAL A 397 -9.70 -1.21 -20.57
CA VAL A 397 -9.02 -1.65 -19.34
C VAL A 397 -9.83 -2.75 -18.65
N TYR A 398 -11.15 -2.58 -18.56
CA TYR A 398 -12.04 -3.61 -18.00
C TYR A 398 -12.02 -4.87 -18.86
N TRP A 399 -12.10 -4.74 -20.18
CA TRP A 399 -12.06 -5.86 -21.11
C TRP A 399 -10.76 -6.66 -20.98
N LYS A 400 -9.62 -5.97 -20.92
CA LYS A 400 -8.30 -6.60 -20.72
C LYS A 400 -8.21 -7.30 -19.37
N TYR A 401 -8.75 -6.70 -18.32
CA TYR A 401 -8.79 -7.31 -16.99
C TYR A 401 -9.63 -8.61 -16.97
N ILE A 402 -10.82 -8.56 -17.57
CA ILE A 402 -11.77 -9.67 -17.64
C ILE A 402 -11.24 -10.83 -18.50
N THR A 403 -10.55 -10.53 -19.60
CA THR A 403 -9.99 -11.55 -20.52
C THR A 403 -8.66 -12.14 -20.04
N THR A 404 -8.00 -11.56 -19.02
CA THR A 404 -6.70 -12.03 -18.53
C THR A 404 -6.77 -13.46 -17.93
N ALA A 405 -7.87 -13.82 -17.28
CA ALA A 405 -8.08 -15.17 -16.78
C ALA A 405 -8.71 -16.07 -17.87
N TYR A 406 -8.02 -17.15 -18.24
CA TYR A 406 -8.51 -18.18 -19.17
C TYR A 406 -9.06 -17.62 -20.50
N GLY A 407 -8.52 -16.49 -20.98
CA GLY A 407 -8.98 -15.85 -22.22
C GLY A 407 -10.42 -15.31 -22.17
N GLY A 408 -11.01 -15.17 -20.98
CA GLY A 408 -12.39 -14.73 -20.80
C GLY A 408 -13.45 -15.84 -20.86
N ALA A 409 -13.07 -17.11 -21.03
CA ALA A 409 -14.00 -18.23 -21.15
C ALA A 409 -14.93 -18.42 -19.92
N LEU A 410 -14.48 -17.99 -18.73
CA LEU A 410 -15.27 -18.07 -17.49
C LEU A 410 -16.40 -17.02 -17.41
N VAL A 411 -16.30 -15.93 -18.16
CA VAL A 411 -17.23 -14.80 -18.10
C VAL A 411 -18.66 -15.18 -18.52
N PRO A 412 -18.90 -15.82 -19.68
CA PRO A 412 -20.24 -16.25 -20.05
C PRO A 412 -20.83 -17.25 -19.05
N ILE A 413 -20.00 -18.12 -18.47
CA ILE A 413 -20.43 -19.09 -17.44
C ILE A 413 -20.86 -18.35 -16.15
N ILE A 414 -20.10 -17.35 -15.72
CA ILE A 414 -20.45 -16.51 -14.56
C ILE A 414 -21.76 -15.75 -14.81
N LEU A 415 -21.95 -15.19 -16.01
CA LEU A 415 -23.17 -14.48 -16.40
C LEU A 415 -24.37 -15.43 -16.43
N LEU A 416 -24.23 -16.60 -17.04
CA LEU A 416 -25.27 -17.63 -17.07
C LEU A 416 -25.67 -18.07 -15.67
N SER A 417 -24.68 -18.36 -14.80
CA SER A 417 -24.92 -18.71 -13.39
C SER A 417 -25.64 -17.60 -12.64
N THR A 418 -25.38 -16.33 -12.98
CA THR A 418 -26.08 -15.16 -12.40
C THR A 418 -27.53 -15.11 -12.86
N ILE A 419 -27.79 -15.23 -14.16
CA ILE A 419 -29.14 -15.23 -14.73
C ILE A 419 -29.98 -16.36 -14.13
N LEU A 420 -29.42 -17.58 -14.05
CA LEU A 420 -30.10 -18.72 -13.46
C LEU A 420 -30.39 -18.50 -11.97
N THR A 421 -29.44 -17.96 -11.21
CA THR A 421 -29.66 -17.63 -9.78
C THR A 421 -30.89 -16.73 -9.61
N VAL A 422 -30.97 -15.65 -10.40
CA VAL A 422 -32.07 -14.69 -10.37
C VAL A 422 -33.39 -15.32 -10.83
N ALA A 423 -33.38 -16.10 -11.91
CA ALA A 423 -34.56 -16.77 -12.43
C ALA A 423 -35.20 -17.71 -11.39
N PHE A 424 -34.39 -18.56 -10.74
CA PHE A 424 -34.86 -19.45 -9.68
C PHE A 424 -35.34 -18.69 -8.43
N GLN A 425 -34.72 -17.55 -8.11
CA GLN A 425 -35.16 -16.71 -6.99
C GLN A 425 -36.48 -16.00 -7.28
N ILE A 426 -36.71 -15.56 -8.52
CA ILE A 426 -38.01 -15.03 -8.95
C ILE A 426 -39.06 -16.13 -8.92
N ALA A 427 -38.77 -17.30 -9.46
CA ALA A 427 -39.68 -18.44 -9.50
C ALA A 427 -40.10 -18.88 -8.09
N SER A 428 -39.16 -18.99 -7.14
CA SER A 428 -39.46 -19.36 -5.75
C SER A 428 -40.37 -18.34 -5.05
N ASN A 429 -40.05 -17.04 -5.18
CA ASN A 429 -40.88 -15.98 -4.58
C ASN A 429 -42.27 -15.93 -5.22
N TYR A 430 -42.37 -16.11 -6.54
CA TYR A 430 -43.65 -16.15 -7.26
C TYR A 430 -44.51 -17.33 -6.85
N TRP A 431 -43.93 -18.52 -6.79
CA TRP A 431 -44.64 -19.74 -6.37
C TRP A 431 -45.21 -19.61 -4.96
N MET A 432 -44.45 -19.03 -4.03
CA MET A 432 -44.90 -18.80 -2.65
C MET A 432 -46.12 -17.85 -2.57
N ILE A 433 -46.20 -16.86 -3.46
CA ILE A 433 -47.35 -15.95 -3.53
C ILE A 433 -48.57 -16.66 -4.09
N LEU A 434 -48.41 -17.42 -5.18
CA LEU A 434 -49.51 -18.14 -5.82
C LEU A 434 -50.11 -19.20 -4.89
N ALA A 435 -49.27 -19.86 -4.11
CA ALA A 435 -49.71 -20.93 -3.23
C ALA A 435 -50.31 -20.48 -1.89
N THR A 436 -50.23 -19.19 -1.54
CA THR A 436 -50.82 -18.67 -0.30
C THR A 436 -52.19 -18.05 -0.60
N PRO A 437 -53.29 -18.51 0.05
CA PRO A 437 -54.63 -18.04 -0.26
C PRO A 437 -54.80 -16.55 0.01
N MET A 438 -55.59 -15.88 -0.82
CA MET A 438 -55.72 -14.42 -0.84
C MET A 438 -56.66 -13.86 0.24
N SER A 439 -57.41 -14.70 0.97
CA SER A 439 -58.40 -14.27 1.97
C SER A 439 -58.49 -15.27 3.13
N ALA A 440 -58.74 -14.76 4.35
CA ALA A 440 -58.80 -15.50 5.61
C ALA A 440 -60.03 -16.41 5.80
N THR A 441 -60.81 -16.65 4.73
CA THR A 441 -62.13 -17.31 4.77
C THR A 441 -62.18 -18.68 4.10
N ALA A 442 -61.07 -19.19 3.59
CA ALA A 442 -60.97 -20.57 3.13
C ALA A 442 -60.45 -21.45 4.28
N GLU A 443 -61.13 -22.56 4.58
CA GLU A 443 -60.72 -23.52 5.60
C GLU A 443 -59.26 -23.96 5.34
N PRO A 444 -58.43 -24.05 6.39
CA PRO A 444 -57.07 -24.51 6.26
C PRO A 444 -57.12 -26.01 5.92
N ASP A 445 -56.94 -26.36 4.65
CA ASP A 445 -56.69 -27.75 4.31
C ASP A 445 -55.30 -28.11 4.87
N ILE A 446 -55.31 -28.83 6.00
CA ILE A 446 -54.14 -29.25 6.79
C ILE A 446 -53.20 -30.18 5.97
N GLY A 447 -53.55 -30.52 4.73
CA GLY A 447 -52.87 -31.50 3.89
C GLY A 447 -51.77 -31.03 2.92
N SER A 448 -51.37 -29.77 2.85
CA SER A 448 -50.47 -29.32 1.77
C SER A 448 -49.16 -28.69 2.25
N PHE A 449 -48.18 -29.52 2.65
CA PHE A 449 -46.76 -29.12 2.65
C PHE A 449 -46.20 -28.89 1.24
N LYS A 450 -46.94 -29.31 0.19
CA LYS A 450 -46.55 -29.21 -1.23
C LYS A 450 -46.03 -27.83 -1.66
N PRO A 451 -46.67 -26.69 -1.35
CA PRO A 451 -46.16 -25.38 -1.76
C PRO A 451 -44.85 -25.00 -1.10
N MET A 452 -44.64 -25.42 0.15
CA MET A 452 -43.40 -25.20 0.88
C MET A 452 -42.26 -26.06 0.32
N VAL A 453 -42.55 -27.31 -0.04
CA VAL A 453 -41.59 -28.23 -0.67
C VAL A 453 -41.11 -27.68 -2.02
N VAL A 454 -42.00 -27.14 -2.84
CA VAL A 454 -41.62 -26.53 -4.14
C VAL A 454 -40.82 -25.25 -3.94
N TYR A 455 -41.17 -24.41 -2.95
CA TYR A 455 -40.38 -23.23 -2.58
C TYR A 455 -38.94 -23.62 -2.17
N VAL A 456 -38.79 -24.68 -1.37
CA VAL A 456 -37.48 -25.20 -0.95
C VAL A 456 -36.70 -25.72 -2.15
N ALA A 457 -37.32 -26.52 -3.03
CA ALA A 457 -36.66 -27.08 -4.20
C ALA A 457 -36.12 -25.99 -5.15
N LEU A 458 -36.93 -24.97 -5.44
CA LEU A 458 -36.52 -23.84 -6.29
C LEU A 458 -35.42 -23.01 -5.61
N SER A 459 -35.50 -22.84 -4.29
CA SER A 459 -34.49 -22.13 -3.51
C SER A 459 -33.15 -22.86 -3.51
N ILE A 460 -33.14 -24.19 -3.33
CA ILE A 460 -31.93 -25.04 -3.43
C ILE A 460 -31.29 -24.92 -4.82
N GLY A 461 -32.11 -24.88 -5.88
CA GLY A 461 -31.63 -24.61 -7.24
C GLY A 461 -30.86 -23.27 -7.32
N SER A 462 -31.44 -22.20 -6.79
CA SER A 462 -30.78 -20.88 -6.71
C SER A 462 -29.49 -20.91 -5.87
N SER A 463 -29.46 -21.67 -4.77
CA SER A 463 -28.28 -21.87 -3.92
C SER A 463 -27.11 -22.45 -4.70
N ILE A 464 -27.34 -23.50 -5.50
CA ILE A 464 -26.30 -24.19 -6.28
C ILE A 464 -25.66 -23.23 -7.27
N PHE A 465 -26.47 -22.46 -8.01
CA PHE A 465 -25.95 -21.47 -8.97
C PHE A 465 -25.26 -20.29 -8.27
N THR A 466 -25.69 -19.91 -7.08
CA THR A 466 -25.00 -18.89 -6.28
C THR A 466 -23.61 -19.35 -5.86
N PHE A 467 -23.50 -20.60 -5.39
CA PHE A 467 -22.22 -21.21 -5.01
C PHE A 467 -21.28 -21.32 -6.21
N ALA A 468 -21.78 -21.86 -7.33
CA ALA A 468 -21.03 -21.99 -8.58
C ALA A 468 -20.49 -20.63 -9.04
N LYS A 469 -21.34 -19.59 -9.06
CA LYS A 469 -20.94 -18.22 -9.36
C LYS A 469 -19.83 -17.72 -8.42
N ALA A 470 -20.01 -17.85 -7.12
CA ALA A 470 -19.04 -17.37 -6.12
C ALA A 470 -17.67 -18.03 -6.31
N PHE A 471 -17.65 -19.34 -6.56
CA PHE A 471 -16.44 -20.11 -6.79
C PHE A 471 -15.74 -19.72 -8.11
N LEU A 472 -16.50 -19.54 -9.20
CA LEU A 472 -15.96 -19.12 -10.50
C LEU A 472 -15.34 -17.72 -10.45
N VAL A 473 -15.98 -16.78 -9.74
CA VAL A 473 -15.46 -15.42 -9.55
C VAL A 473 -14.14 -15.45 -8.76
N VAL A 474 -14.05 -16.30 -7.72
CA VAL A 474 -12.81 -16.50 -6.96
C VAL A 474 -11.69 -17.05 -7.84
N ILE A 475 -11.97 -18.08 -8.65
CA ILE A 475 -10.99 -18.66 -9.57
C ILE A 475 -10.49 -17.63 -10.58
N ALA A 476 -11.42 -16.88 -11.20
CA ALA A 476 -11.07 -15.84 -12.17
C ALA A 476 -10.23 -14.74 -11.53
N GLY A 477 -10.65 -14.20 -10.39
CA GLY A 477 -9.95 -13.13 -9.68
C GLY A 477 -8.55 -13.54 -9.25
N TYR A 478 -8.41 -14.70 -8.62
CA TYR A 478 -7.12 -15.25 -8.22
C TYR A 478 -6.17 -15.40 -9.42
N LYS A 479 -6.63 -16.04 -10.50
CA LYS A 479 -5.81 -16.28 -11.69
C LYS A 479 -5.37 -14.98 -12.36
N THR A 480 -6.27 -14.01 -12.49
CA THR A 480 -5.97 -12.69 -13.08
C THR A 480 -4.84 -12.01 -12.31
N THR A 481 -4.93 -11.97 -10.98
CA THR A 481 -3.91 -11.31 -10.14
C THR A 481 -2.56 -12.00 -10.22
N THR A 482 -2.49 -13.33 -10.23
CA THR A 482 -1.23 -14.07 -10.43
C THR A 482 -0.57 -13.73 -11.77
N VAL A 483 -1.37 -13.68 -12.85
CA VAL A 483 -0.85 -13.37 -14.19
C VAL A 483 -0.35 -11.92 -14.26
N ILE A 484 -1.11 -10.97 -13.72
CA ILE A 484 -0.71 -9.54 -13.67
C ILE A 484 0.55 -9.38 -12.84
N PHE A 485 0.63 -10.02 -11.67
CA PHE A 485 1.78 -9.96 -10.77
C PHE A 485 3.06 -10.47 -11.46
N ASN A 486 2.99 -11.65 -12.08
CA ASN A 486 4.14 -12.27 -12.76
C ASN A 486 4.58 -11.44 -13.98
N LYS A 487 3.63 -10.96 -14.79
CA LYS A 487 3.95 -10.08 -15.93
C LYS A 487 4.60 -8.78 -15.47
N MET A 488 4.06 -8.15 -14.43
CA MET A 488 4.62 -6.91 -13.89
C MET A 488 6.06 -7.11 -13.41
N HIS A 489 6.33 -8.13 -12.59
CA HIS A 489 7.68 -8.36 -12.09
C HIS A 489 8.65 -8.77 -13.20
N LEU A 490 8.20 -9.55 -14.20
CA LEU A 490 9.03 -9.86 -15.36
C LEU A 490 9.40 -8.59 -16.15
N CYS A 491 8.46 -7.68 -16.36
CA CYS A 491 8.71 -6.41 -17.04
C CYS A 491 9.64 -5.50 -16.24
N ILE A 492 9.46 -5.40 -14.92
CA ILE A 492 10.33 -4.61 -14.04
C ILE A 492 11.76 -5.14 -14.10
N PHE A 493 11.96 -6.45 -13.92
CA PHE A 493 13.30 -7.02 -13.93
C PHE A 493 13.98 -6.86 -15.29
N ARG A 494 13.23 -6.97 -16.40
CA ARG A 494 13.77 -6.73 -17.76
C ARG A 494 13.96 -5.25 -18.11
N ALA A 495 13.49 -4.31 -17.29
CA ALA A 495 13.61 -2.89 -17.59
C ALA A 495 15.10 -2.44 -17.57
N PRO A 496 15.49 -1.47 -18.40
CA PRO A 496 16.84 -0.89 -18.37
C PRO A 496 17.08 -0.15 -17.05
N ILE A 497 18.36 0.10 -16.69
CA ILE A 497 18.71 0.82 -15.46
C ILE A 497 18.09 2.23 -15.41
N SER A 498 17.95 2.88 -16.55
CA SER A 498 17.31 4.20 -16.68
C SER A 498 15.88 4.25 -16.14
N TYR A 499 15.14 3.13 -16.21
CA TYR A 499 13.80 3.05 -15.61
C TYR A 499 13.85 3.18 -14.08
N PHE A 500 14.86 2.57 -13.45
CA PHE A 500 15.05 2.61 -11.99
C PHE A 500 15.65 3.93 -11.52
N ASP A 501 16.42 4.61 -12.36
CA ASP A 501 16.93 5.95 -12.06
C ASP A 501 15.79 7.00 -12.11
N ALA A 502 14.83 6.83 -13.04
CA ALA A 502 13.68 7.72 -13.18
C ALA A 502 12.50 7.40 -12.24
N THR A 503 12.39 6.15 -11.76
CA THR A 503 11.25 5.67 -10.95
C THR A 503 11.69 5.29 -9.53
N PRO A 504 11.27 6.03 -8.49
CA PRO A 504 11.58 5.69 -7.10
C PRO A 504 11.12 4.29 -6.71
N SER A 505 11.94 3.57 -5.94
CA SER A 505 11.68 2.19 -5.52
C SER A 505 10.39 2.06 -4.70
N GLY A 506 10.07 3.08 -3.90
CA GLY A 506 8.81 3.18 -3.14
C GLY A 506 7.56 3.11 -4.03
N ARG A 507 7.59 3.68 -5.25
CA ARG A 507 6.45 3.61 -6.19
C ARG A 507 6.24 2.19 -6.70
N ILE A 508 7.32 1.50 -7.03
CA ILE A 508 7.30 0.10 -7.50
C ILE A 508 6.76 -0.82 -6.39
N LEU A 509 7.21 -0.60 -5.14
CA LEU A 509 6.72 -1.32 -3.96
C LEU A 509 5.23 -1.09 -3.73
N ASN A 510 4.75 0.16 -3.82
CA ASN A 510 3.34 0.48 -3.65
C ASN A 510 2.46 -0.20 -4.73
N ARG A 511 2.93 -0.24 -5.99
CA ARG A 511 2.26 -0.99 -7.07
C ARG A 511 2.24 -2.50 -6.80
N SER A 512 3.34 -3.08 -6.31
CA SER A 512 3.40 -4.50 -5.91
C SER A 512 2.52 -4.84 -4.69
N ALA A 513 2.33 -3.88 -3.77
CA ALA A 513 1.48 -4.03 -2.59
C ALA A 513 -0.02 -3.99 -2.93
N SER A 514 -0.40 -3.07 -3.83
CA SER A 514 -1.80 -2.79 -4.19
C SER A 514 -2.43 -3.82 -5.13
N ILE A 515 -1.64 -4.65 -5.83
CA ILE A 515 -2.16 -5.73 -6.69
C ILE A 515 -3.07 -6.71 -5.92
N ASN A 516 -2.81 -6.96 -4.63
CA ASN A 516 -3.71 -7.81 -3.82
C ASN A 516 -5.05 -7.13 -3.52
N ALA A 517 -5.08 -5.79 -3.44
CA ALA A 517 -6.33 -5.04 -3.28
C ALA A 517 -7.23 -5.18 -4.51
N ALA A 518 -6.69 -5.52 -5.69
CA ALA A 518 -7.48 -5.82 -6.88
C ALA A 518 -8.35 -7.09 -6.73
N ILE A 519 -7.90 -8.09 -5.96
CA ILE A 519 -8.71 -9.28 -5.64
C ILE A 519 -9.89 -8.89 -4.75
N LEU A 520 -9.62 -8.11 -3.70
CA LEU A 520 -10.68 -7.55 -2.85
C LEU A 520 -11.63 -6.65 -3.67
N PHE A 521 -11.11 -5.91 -4.64
CA PHE A 521 -11.91 -5.10 -5.56
C PHE A 521 -12.83 -5.97 -6.44
N CYS A 522 -12.34 -7.07 -7.03
CA CYS A 522 -13.20 -8.02 -7.76
C CYS A 522 -14.28 -8.63 -6.87
N ILE A 523 -13.93 -8.94 -5.63
CA ILE A 523 -14.81 -9.57 -4.65
C ILE A 523 -15.84 -8.58 -4.12
N SER A 524 -15.47 -7.30 -3.92
CA SER A 524 -16.32 -6.24 -3.36
C SER A 524 -17.13 -5.51 -4.44
N LYS A 525 -16.51 -5.08 -5.55
CA LYS A 525 -17.18 -4.38 -6.66
C LYS A 525 -17.76 -5.30 -7.73
N GLY A 526 -17.27 -6.54 -7.88
CA GLY A 526 -17.98 -7.55 -8.67
C GLY A 526 -19.37 -7.80 -8.11
N VAL A 527 -19.49 -7.82 -6.77
CA VAL A 527 -20.79 -7.86 -6.09
C VAL A 527 -21.58 -6.58 -6.38
N GLY A 528 -20.99 -5.38 -6.28
CA GLY A 528 -21.70 -4.12 -6.56
C GLY A 528 -22.19 -3.93 -8.01
N THR A 529 -21.42 -4.34 -9.02
CA THR A 529 -21.82 -4.25 -10.44
C THR A 529 -22.79 -5.35 -10.83
N ILE A 530 -22.69 -6.53 -10.21
CA ILE A 530 -23.66 -7.62 -10.39
C ILE A 530 -24.96 -7.33 -9.63
N SER A 531 -24.90 -6.65 -8.47
CA SER A 531 -26.09 -6.11 -7.79
C SER A 531 -26.82 -5.10 -8.69
N ARG A 532 -26.09 -4.35 -9.52
CA ARG A 532 -26.69 -3.46 -10.54
C ARG A 532 -27.32 -4.23 -11.70
N LEU A 533 -26.84 -5.42 -12.03
CA LEU A 533 -27.49 -6.33 -12.99
C LEU A 533 -28.68 -7.05 -12.37
N ASP A 534 -28.66 -7.35 -11.07
CA ASP A 534 -29.83 -7.82 -10.31
C ASP A 534 -30.90 -6.71 -10.25
N ILE A 535 -30.51 -5.45 -10.07
CA ILE A 535 -31.39 -4.27 -10.16
C ILE A 535 -31.91 -4.07 -11.59
N LEU A 536 -31.05 -4.20 -12.61
CA LEU A 536 -31.47 -4.03 -14.01
C LEU A 536 -32.37 -5.19 -14.46
N SER A 537 -32.12 -6.43 -14.01
CA SER A 537 -32.97 -7.59 -14.31
C SER A 537 -34.29 -7.55 -13.55
N THR A 538 -34.30 -7.07 -12.31
CA THR A 538 -35.55 -6.80 -11.58
C THR A 538 -36.31 -5.61 -12.16
N LEU A 539 -35.63 -4.58 -12.69
CA LEU A 539 -36.23 -3.47 -13.44
C LEU A 539 -36.79 -3.93 -14.79
N THR A 540 -36.04 -4.71 -15.58
CA THR A 540 -36.52 -5.23 -16.86
C THR A 540 -37.68 -6.19 -16.67
N PHE A 541 -37.62 -7.03 -15.64
CA PHE A 541 -38.73 -7.92 -15.28
C PHE A 541 -39.94 -7.15 -14.74
N ALA A 542 -39.74 -6.15 -13.87
CA ALA A 542 -40.80 -5.26 -13.40
C ALA A 542 -41.43 -4.45 -14.56
N SER A 543 -40.63 -3.98 -15.52
CA SER A 543 -41.14 -3.29 -16.70
C SER A 543 -41.88 -4.22 -17.65
N CYS A 544 -41.41 -5.47 -17.86
CA CYS A 544 -42.14 -6.49 -18.62
C CYS A 544 -43.47 -6.86 -17.94
N LEU A 545 -43.50 -6.90 -16.62
CA LEU A 545 -44.72 -7.15 -15.83
C LEU A 545 -45.70 -5.97 -15.90
N VAL A 546 -45.23 -4.73 -15.79
CA VAL A 546 -46.05 -3.53 -15.98
C VAL A 546 -46.60 -3.48 -17.40
N PHE A 547 -45.81 -3.88 -18.41
CA PHE A 547 -46.28 -4.01 -19.79
C PHE A 547 -47.40 -5.06 -19.91
N LEU A 548 -47.25 -6.23 -19.26
CA LEU A 548 -48.27 -7.28 -19.22
C LEU A 548 -49.55 -6.86 -18.49
N ILE A 549 -49.44 -6.04 -17.44
CA ILE A 549 -50.57 -5.51 -16.66
C ILE A 549 -51.29 -4.36 -17.39
N SER A 550 -50.60 -3.64 -18.29
CA SER A 550 -51.17 -2.49 -19.01
C SER A 550 -52.00 -2.86 -20.24
N PHE A 551 -52.02 -4.14 -20.65
CA PHE A 551 -52.92 -4.63 -21.69
C PHE A 551 -54.29 -5.03 -21.10
N PRO A 552 -55.43 -4.73 -21.77
CA PRO A 552 -56.74 -4.86 -21.14
C PRO A 552 -57.20 -6.32 -20.99
N ASN A 553 -57.56 -6.65 -19.75
CA ASN A 553 -58.74 -7.40 -19.32
C ASN A 553 -59.09 -8.72 -20.02
N SER A 554 -58.37 -9.78 -19.64
CA SER A 554 -58.97 -11.11 -19.43
C SER A 554 -58.04 -12.10 -18.71
N MET A 555 -56.76 -11.75 -18.48
CA MET A 555 -55.77 -12.68 -17.91
C MET A 555 -54.82 -12.06 -16.85
N THR A 556 -55.19 -11.00 -16.15
CA THR A 556 -54.34 -10.44 -15.07
C THR A 556 -54.64 -11.11 -13.73
N ASP A 557 -53.84 -12.12 -13.38
CA ASP A 557 -53.84 -12.77 -12.06
C ASP A 557 -53.41 -11.75 -10.97
N PRO A 558 -54.20 -11.54 -9.90
CA PRO A 558 -53.82 -10.68 -8.78
C PRO A 558 -52.46 -11.03 -8.11
N GLY A 559 -51.93 -12.24 -8.32
CA GLY A 559 -50.59 -12.63 -7.87
C GLY A 559 -49.45 -11.86 -8.55
N ILE A 560 -49.64 -11.51 -9.83
CA ILE A 560 -48.66 -10.80 -10.66
C ILE A 560 -48.46 -9.35 -10.18
N ALA A 561 -49.56 -8.67 -9.80
CA ALA A 561 -49.51 -7.31 -9.26
C ALA A 561 -48.80 -7.23 -7.90
N ARG A 562 -48.98 -8.22 -7.01
CA ARG A 562 -48.34 -8.26 -5.69
C ARG A 562 -46.84 -8.59 -5.77
N LEU A 563 -46.44 -9.43 -6.73
CA LEU A 563 -45.03 -9.71 -7.02
C LEU A 563 -44.30 -8.41 -7.44
N ALA A 564 -44.90 -7.62 -8.33
CA ALA A 564 -44.34 -6.34 -8.78
C ALA A 564 -44.14 -5.34 -7.61
N VAL A 565 -45.09 -5.26 -6.67
CA VAL A 565 -44.97 -4.42 -5.45
C VAL A 565 -43.85 -4.90 -4.54
N THR A 566 -43.68 -6.21 -4.35
CA THR A 566 -42.62 -6.81 -3.53
C THR A 566 -41.23 -6.49 -4.09
N TYR A 567 -41.06 -6.57 -5.42
CA TYR A 567 -39.81 -6.20 -6.07
C TYR A 567 -39.59 -4.68 -6.06
N GLY A 568 -40.65 -3.87 -6.21
CA GLY A 568 -40.58 -2.42 -6.06
C GLY A 568 -40.13 -1.96 -4.66
N LEU A 569 -40.57 -2.64 -3.60
CA LEU A 569 -40.13 -2.38 -2.22
C LEU A 569 -38.65 -2.75 -2.01
N ASN A 570 -38.19 -3.88 -2.57
CA ASN A 570 -36.77 -4.26 -2.56
C ASN A 570 -35.88 -3.27 -3.34
N LEU A 571 -36.41 -2.63 -4.40
CA LEU A 571 -35.69 -1.59 -5.15
C LEU A 571 -35.57 -0.28 -4.36
N LYS A 572 -36.61 0.12 -3.62
CA LYS A 572 -36.64 1.38 -2.85
C LYS A 572 -35.69 1.35 -1.65
N THR A 573 -35.51 0.21 -1.00
CA THR A 573 -34.55 0.02 0.10
C THR A 573 -33.10 0.14 -0.36
N HIS A 574 -32.77 -0.35 -1.56
CA HIS A 574 -31.44 -0.17 -2.14
C HIS A 574 -31.16 1.26 -2.59
N HIS A 575 -32.20 2.04 -2.96
CA HIS A 575 -32.04 3.42 -3.42
C HIS A 575 -31.96 4.45 -2.27
N SER A 576 -32.52 4.15 -1.10
CA SER A 576 -32.42 4.96 0.13
C SER A 576 -31.05 4.89 0.81
N GLN A 577 -30.12 4.09 0.28
CA GLN A 577 -28.73 3.96 0.76
C GLN A 577 -27.73 4.75 -0.11
N ARG A 578 -28.19 5.81 -0.79
CA ARG A 578 -27.30 6.84 -1.35
C ARG A 578 -26.96 7.89 -0.31
#